data_AF-A0A7R9V7Q5-F1
#
_entry.id   AF-A0A7R9V7Q5-F1
#
_cell.length_a   1.000
_cell.length_b   1.000
_cell.length_c   1.000
_cell.angle_alpha   90.00
_cell.angle_beta   90.00
_cell.angle_gamma   90.00
#
_symmetry.space_group_name_H-M   'P 1'
#
loop_
_entity.id
_entity.type
_entity.pdbx_description
1 polymer ?
#
loop_
_entity_poly.entity_id
_entity_poly.type
_entity_poly.pdbx_seq_one_letter_code
_entity_poly.pdbx_strand_id
1 'polypeptide(L)'
;GGEPPAAPEDFSEASLDACLASLDARLGRIHTRLPGNTLLMVVTGAGDTAECRRLTELKYKREARVNGLPPWSVADEEMAAKVSERELRGLCFCAVKHEAAADGAS
;
A
#
# COMPACT_ATOMS: atom_id res chain seq x y z
N GLY A 1 9.86 2.10 34.77
CA GLY A 1 8.69 1.35 34.29
C GLY A 1 9.06 0.82 32.93
N GLY A 2 9.13 -0.51 32.79
CA GLY A 2 9.36 -1.13 31.49
C GLY A 2 8.06 -1.13 30.71
N GLU A 3 8.08 -0.58 29.50
CA GLU A 3 6.98 -0.71 28.56
C GLU A 3 6.80 -2.19 28.24
N PRO A 4 5.57 -2.74 28.31
CA PRO A 4 5.34 -4.13 27.97
C PRO A 4 5.78 -4.37 26.51
N PRO A 5 6.34 -5.54 26.18
CA PRO A 5 6.73 -5.83 24.80
C PRO A 5 5.50 -5.72 23.91
N ALA A 6 5.63 -4.99 22.81
CA ALA A 6 4.58 -4.87 21.80
C ALA A 6 4.13 -6.28 21.40
N ALA A 7 2.80 -6.49 21.35
CA ALA A 7 2.25 -7.76 20.92
C ALA A 7 2.77 -8.09 19.51
N PRO A 8 3.05 -9.38 19.21
CA PRO A 8 3.50 -9.76 17.88
C PRO A 8 2.47 -9.36 16.85
N GLU A 9 2.91 -8.64 15.81
CA GLU A 9 2.06 -8.21 14.71
C GLU A 9 1.57 -9.45 13.93
N ASP A 10 0.25 -9.54 13.73
CA ASP A 10 -0.38 -10.61 12.96
C ASP A 10 -0.49 -10.21 11.49
N PHE A 11 0.38 -10.81 10.67
CA PHE A 11 0.46 -10.62 9.22
C PHE A 11 -0.32 -11.68 8.42
N SER A 12 -1.27 -12.39 9.04
CA SER A 12 -2.12 -13.35 8.34
C SER A 12 -3.06 -12.67 7.34
N GLU A 13 -3.51 -13.42 6.33
CA GLU A 13 -4.52 -12.94 5.36
C GLU A 13 -5.83 -12.51 6.07
N ALA A 14 -6.24 -13.25 7.10
CA ALA A 14 -7.44 -12.91 7.88
C ALA A 14 -7.31 -11.57 8.63
N SER A 15 -6.12 -11.27 9.16
CA SER A 15 -5.82 -9.98 9.79
C SER A 15 -5.86 -8.84 8.77
N LEU A 16 -5.30 -9.06 7.57
CA LEU A 16 -5.37 -8.11 6.47
C LEU A 16 -6.81 -7.83 6.04
N ASP A 17 -7.62 -8.88 5.83
CA ASP A 17 -9.02 -8.75 5.43
C ASP A 17 -9.83 -7.96 6.48
N ALA A 18 -9.61 -8.21 7.77
CA ALA A 18 -10.25 -7.46 8.83
C ALA A 18 -9.84 -5.97 8.82
N CYS A 19 -8.57 -5.68 8.56
CA CYS A 19 -8.06 -4.31 8.42
C CYS A 19 -8.70 -3.60 7.23
N LEU A 20 -8.75 -4.26 6.07
CA LEU A 20 -9.37 -3.72 4.86
C LEU A 20 -10.88 -3.47 5.05
N ALA A 21 -11.60 -4.39 5.69
CA ALA A 21 -13.02 -4.20 6.01
C ALA A 21 -13.24 -3.01 6.95
N SER A 22 -12.37 -2.82 7.96
CA SER A 22 -12.45 -1.64 8.82
C SER A 22 -12.14 -0.35 8.06
N LEU A 23 -11.22 -0.37 7.09
CA LEU A 23 -10.90 0.80 6.26
C LEU A 23 -12.09 1.17 5.38
N ASP A 24 -12.69 0.19 4.71
CA ASP A 24 -13.88 0.38 3.87
C ASP A 24 -15.03 1.00 4.65
N ALA A 25 -15.36 0.47 5.83
CA ALA A 25 -16.40 1.03 6.70
C ALA A 25 -16.12 2.50 7.09
N ARG A 26 -14.84 2.88 7.29
CA ARG A 26 -14.46 4.27 7.58
C ARG A 26 -14.64 5.16 6.36
N LEU A 27 -14.18 4.72 5.18
CA LEU A 27 -14.34 5.46 3.92
C LEU A 27 -15.82 5.65 3.56
N GLY A 28 -16.66 4.62 3.73
CA GLY A 28 -18.10 4.70 3.53
C GLY A 28 -18.76 5.74 4.44
N ARG A 29 -18.36 5.82 5.72
CA ARG A 29 -18.85 6.86 6.64
C ARG A 29 -18.43 8.28 6.24
N ILE A 30 -17.24 8.44 5.67
CA ILE A 30 -16.80 9.74 5.14
C ILE A 30 -17.65 10.09 3.92
N HIS A 31 -17.72 9.19 2.93
CA HIS A 31 -18.46 9.38 1.68
C HIS A 31 -19.94 9.73 1.92
N THR A 32 -20.61 9.00 2.81
CA THR A 32 -22.02 9.23 3.16
C THR A 32 -22.28 10.61 3.79
N ARG A 33 -21.28 11.23 4.42
CA ARG A 33 -21.41 12.56 5.05
C ARG A 33 -20.95 13.74 4.18
N LEU A 34 -20.23 13.49 3.08
CA LEU A 34 -19.84 14.56 2.15
C LEU A 34 -21.07 15.25 1.55
N PRO A 35 -21.01 16.54 1.19
CA PRO A 35 -22.08 17.17 0.43
C PRO A 35 -22.16 16.58 -0.99
N GLY A 36 -23.31 16.73 -1.63
CA GLY A 36 -23.45 16.42 -3.06
C GLY A 36 -22.47 17.24 -3.90
N ASN A 37 -22.16 16.74 -5.09
CA ASN A 37 -21.19 17.29 -6.03
C ASN A 37 -19.74 17.38 -5.47
N THR A 38 -19.41 16.53 -4.49
CA THR A 38 -18.04 16.41 -3.96
C THR A 38 -17.30 15.25 -4.63
N LEU A 39 -16.06 15.46 -5.05
CA LEU A 39 -15.14 14.40 -5.45
C LEU A 39 -14.37 13.88 -4.22
N LEU A 40 -14.55 12.61 -3.90
CA LEU A 40 -13.71 11.88 -2.94
C LEU A 40 -12.61 11.14 -3.71
N MET A 41 -11.36 11.38 -3.31
CA MET A 41 -10.19 10.67 -3.83
C MET A 41 -9.51 9.90 -2.70
N VAL A 42 -9.24 8.61 -2.93
CA VAL A 42 -8.43 7.77 -2.06
C VAL A 42 -7.20 7.34 -2.84
N VAL A 43 -6.03 7.79 -2.39
CA VAL A 43 -4.76 7.54 -3.07
C VAL A 43 -3.85 6.77 -2.13
N THR A 44 -3.27 5.66 -2.61
CA THR A 44 -2.24 4.94 -1.87
C THR A 44 -0.87 5.51 -2.21
N GLY A 45 0.03 5.56 -1.21
CA GLY A 45 1.44 5.85 -1.44
C GLY A 45 2.14 4.73 -2.20
N ALA A 46 3.44 4.90 -2.42
CA ALA A 46 4.31 3.79 -2.81
C ALA A 46 4.18 2.65 -1.78
N GLY A 47 4.27 1.41 -2.25
CA GLY A 47 4.21 0.22 -1.42
C GLY A 47 5.46 0.05 -0.54
N ASP A 48 5.98 -1.17 -0.43
CA ASP A 48 7.15 -1.49 0.39
C ASP A 48 8.46 -0.97 -0.23
N THR A 49 8.68 0.34 -0.08
CA THR A 49 9.91 1.00 -0.49
C THR A 49 11.13 0.55 0.33
N ALA A 50 10.94 -0.03 1.52
CA ALA A 50 12.04 -0.57 2.33
C ALA A 50 12.61 -1.84 1.68
N GLU A 51 11.76 -2.71 1.13
CA GLU A 51 12.21 -3.88 0.38
C GLU A 51 12.97 -3.50 -0.89
N CYS A 52 12.51 -2.49 -1.64
CA CYS A 52 13.25 -1.96 -2.80
C CYS A 52 14.65 -1.47 -2.42
N ARG A 53 14.77 -0.77 -1.28
CA ARG A 53 16.05 -0.32 -0.74
C ARG A 53 16.94 -1.50 -0.32
N ARG A 54 16.37 -2.50 0.35
CA ARG A 54 17.10 -3.72 0.75
C ARG A 54 17.68 -4.46 -0.45
N LEU A 55 16.91 -4.61 -1.53
CA LEU A 55 17.37 -5.24 -2.78
C LEU A 55 18.49 -4.43 -3.44
N THR A 56 18.39 -3.10 -3.43
CA THR A 56 19.44 -2.21 -3.95
C THR A 56 20.74 -2.35 -3.15
N GLU A 57 20.65 -2.39 -1.82
CA GLU A 57 21.82 -2.62 -0.96
C GLU A 57 22.42 -4.01 -1.17
N LEU A 58 21.59 -5.04 -1.37
CA LEU A 58 22.05 -6.39 -1.66
C LEU A 58 22.79 -6.47 -3.00
N LYS A 59 22.28 -5.79 -4.03
CA LYS A 59 22.96 -5.65 -5.33
C LYS A 59 24.35 -5.07 -5.15
N TYR A 60 24.47 -3.92 -4.47
CA TYR A 60 25.76 -3.30 -4.22
C TYR A 60 26.73 -4.19 -3.44
N LYS A 61 26.25 -4.90 -2.41
CA LYS A 61 27.10 -5.82 -1.63
C LYS A 61 27.62 -6.99 -2.48
N ARG A 62 26.79 -7.55 -3.37
CA ARG A 62 27.15 -8.65 -4.28
C ARG A 62 28.09 -8.19 -5.40
N GLU A 63 27.86 -7.02 -5.97
CA GLU A 63 28.76 -6.42 -6.97
C GLU A 63 30.13 -6.07 -6.38
N ALA A 64 30.16 -5.51 -5.17
CA ALA A 64 31.39 -5.20 -4.45
C ALA A 64 32.10 -6.45 -3.86
N ARG A 65 31.52 -7.65 -4.01
CA ARG A 65 32.04 -8.93 -3.50
C ARG A 65 32.33 -8.95 -1.99
N VAL A 66 31.62 -8.13 -1.22
CA VAL A 66 31.87 -7.93 0.23
C VAL A 66 31.36 -9.10 1.08
N ASN A 67 30.43 -9.89 0.54
CA ASN A 67 29.65 -10.89 1.28
C ASN A 67 29.91 -12.35 0.85
N GLY A 68 30.88 -12.59 -0.05
CA GLY A 68 31.17 -13.94 -0.57
C GLY A 68 30.02 -14.60 -1.33
N LEU A 69 28.95 -13.86 -1.62
CA LEU A 69 27.82 -14.32 -2.41
C LEU A 69 28.15 -14.32 -3.90
N PRO A 70 27.44 -15.12 -4.72
CA PRO A 70 27.57 -15.06 -6.17
C PRO A 70 27.34 -13.65 -6.70
N PRO A 71 27.95 -13.25 -7.83
CA PRO A 71 27.67 -11.97 -8.48
C PRO A 71 26.17 -11.78 -8.72
N TRP A 72 25.71 -10.53 -8.69
CA TRP A 72 24.33 -10.20 -9.02
C TRP A 72 24.03 -10.65 -10.46
N SER A 73 23.03 -11.51 -10.62
CA SER A 73 22.69 -12.13 -11.91
C SER A 73 21.63 -11.33 -12.67
N VAL A 74 21.43 -11.67 -13.94
CA VAL A 74 20.33 -11.11 -14.75
C VAL A 74 18.97 -11.47 -14.15
N ALA A 75 18.82 -12.68 -13.61
CA ALA A 75 17.58 -13.10 -12.95
C ALA A 75 17.32 -12.30 -11.65
N ASP A 76 18.37 -11.96 -10.90
CA ASP A 76 18.27 -11.08 -9.72
C ASP A 76 17.81 -9.66 -10.13
N GLU A 77 18.34 -9.14 -11.25
CA GLU A 77 17.96 -7.84 -11.80
C GLU A 77 16.49 -7.80 -12.23
N GLU A 78 16.04 -8.82 -12.96
CA GLU A 78 14.63 -8.94 -13.38
C GLU A 78 13.67 -9.02 -12.18
N MET A 79 14.06 -9.73 -11.13
CA MET A 79 13.27 -9.82 -9.90
C MET A 79 13.20 -8.46 -9.19
N ALA A 80 14.33 -7.78 -9.01
CA ALA A 80 14.37 -6.47 -8.36
C ALA A 80 13.62 -5.39 -9.16
N ALA A 81 13.67 -5.45 -10.49
CA ALA A 81 12.89 -4.59 -11.37
C ALA A 81 11.38 -4.81 -11.20
N LYS A 82 10.92 -6.07 -11.15
CA LYS A 82 9.50 -6.40 -10.91
C LYS A 82 9.01 -5.91 -9.55
N VAL A 83 9.81 -6.09 -8.50
CA VAL A 83 9.49 -5.59 -7.15
C VAL A 83 9.42 -4.07 -7.17
N SER A 84 10.44 -3.40 -7.71
CA SER A 84 10.46 -1.93 -7.78
C SER A 84 9.28 -1.37 -8.58
N GLU A 85 8.96 -1.98 -9.72
CA GLU A 85 7.80 -1.59 -10.53
C GLU A 85 6.49 -1.75 -9.75
N ARG A 86 6.33 -2.86 -9.01
CA ARG A 86 5.15 -3.10 -8.17
C ARG A 86 5.04 -2.06 -7.06
N GLU A 87 6.11 -1.83 -6.31
CA GLU A 87 6.08 -0.94 -5.15
C GLU A 87 6.01 0.54 -5.53
N LEU A 88 6.45 0.92 -6.73
CA LEU A 88 6.30 2.28 -7.25
C LEU A 88 4.91 2.55 -7.83
N ARG A 89 4.03 1.54 -7.94
CA ARG A 89 2.65 1.73 -8.35
C ARG A 89 1.79 2.10 -7.14
N GLY A 90 1.07 3.21 -7.26
CA GLY A 90 -0.02 3.57 -6.37
C GLY A 90 -1.39 3.28 -7.01
N LEU A 91 -2.40 3.10 -6.17
CA LEU A 91 -3.79 3.06 -6.60
C LEU A 91 -4.45 4.39 -6.29
N CYS A 92 -5.30 4.87 -7.21
CA CYS A 92 -6.10 6.07 -7.04
C CYS A 92 -7.55 5.71 -7.35
N PHE A 93 -8.41 5.83 -6.34
CA PHE A 93 -9.84 5.63 -6.46
C PHE A 93 -10.52 6.99 -6.38
N CYS A 94 -11.40 7.26 -7.34
CA CYS A 94 -12.14 8.51 -7.43
C CYS A 94 -13.64 8.21 -7.45
N ALA A 95 -14.40 8.87 -6.59
CA ALA A 95 -15.85 8.77 -6.56
C ALA A 95 -16.46 10.18 -6.42
N VAL A 96 -17.37 10.53 -7.33
CA VAL A 96 -18.17 11.74 -7.21
C VAL A 96 -19.44 11.40 -6.45
N LYS A 97 -19.71 12.14 -5.37
CA LYS A 97 -20.98 12.06 -4.68
C LYS A 97 -22.02 12.84 -5.47
N HIS A 98 -22.99 12.13 -6.03
CA HIS A 98 -24.16 12.76 -6.62
C HIS A 98 -25.16 13.13 -5.51
N GLU A 99 -25.88 14.24 -5.69
CA GLU A 99 -27.09 14.45 -4.88
C GLU A 99 -28.08 13.32 -5.18
N ALA A 100 -28.79 12.86 -4.16
CA ALA A 100 -29.98 12.07 -4.40
C ALA A 100 -30.90 12.93 -5.27
N ALA A 101 -31.32 12.40 -6.42
CA ALA A 101 -32.29 13.09 -7.26
C ALA A 101 -33.43 13.56 -6.37
N ALA A 102 -33.77 14.84 -6.43
CA ALA A 102 -34.94 15.38 -5.77
C ALA A 102 -36.17 14.75 -6.45
N ASP A 103 -36.54 13.55 -6.03
CA ASP A 103 -37.83 12.97 -6.34
C ASP A 103 -38.88 13.83 -5.65
N GLY A 104 -39.59 14.62 -6.44
CA GLY A 104 -40.82 15.29 -6.04
C GLY A 104 -40.69 16.80 -5.79
N ALA A 105 -40.70 17.58 -6.86
CA ALA A 105 -41.44 18.84 -6.86
C ALA A 105 -42.59 18.67 -7.87
N SER A 106 -43.76 18.28 -7.34
CA SER A 106 -45.05 18.38 -8.02
C SER A 106 -45.48 19.82 -8.20
#